data_AF-A0A8H4SL61-F1
#
_entry.id   AF-A0A8H4SL61-F1
#
_cell.length_a   1.000
_cell.length_b   1.000
_cell.length_c   1.000
_cell.angle_alpha   90.00
_cell.angle_beta   90.00
_cell.angle_gamma   90.00
#
_symmetry.space_group_name_H-M   'P 1'
#
loop_
_entity.id
_entity.type
_entity.pdbx_description
1 polymer ?
#
loop_
_entity_poly.entity_id
_entity_poly.type
_entity_poly.pdbx_seq_one_letter_code
_entity_poly.pdbx_strand_id
1 'polypeptide(L)'
;MIDLDIRLREIVQREDFLINQCQKAEELLDDPKKRQQQLDEWHIELRNLEQSYWNVERMLYANGLLCPVGPSWRAGTLFPIKLKTMYEGEDAVV
;
A
#
# COMPACT_ATOMS: atom_id res chain seq x y z
N MET A 1 -7.55 0.51 12.64
CA MET A 1 -7.65 0.57 11.15
C MET A 1 -7.35 1.96 10.64
N ILE A 2 -7.96 3.01 11.18
CA ILE A 2 -7.69 4.41 10.78
C ILE A 2 -6.19 4.75 10.87
N ASP A 3 -5.51 4.35 11.96
CA ASP A 3 -4.08 4.63 12.12
C ASP A 3 -3.20 3.97 11.06
N LEU A 4 -3.59 2.78 10.58
CA LEU A 4 -2.86 2.09 9.52
C LEU A 4 -3.10 2.74 8.15
N ASP A 5 -4.31 3.24 7.89
CA ASP A 5 -4.61 4.01 6.67
C ASP A 5 -3.83 5.33 6.65
N ILE A 6 -3.79 6.05 7.79
CA ILE A 6 -2.96 7.24 7.96
C ILE A 6 -1.50 6.90 7.68
N ARG A 7 -1.00 5.80 8.26
CA ARG A 7 0.39 5.38 8.08
C ARG A 7 0.73 5.08 6.62
N LEU A 8 -0.16 4.44 5.86
CA LEU A 8 0.05 4.23 4.42
C LEU A 8 0.16 5.56 3.67
N ARG A 9 -0.71 6.52 3.96
CA ARG A 9 -0.66 7.85 3.32
C ARG A 9 0.64 8.58 3.63
N GLU A 10 1.10 8.53 4.89
CA GLU A 10 2.38 9.11 5.28
C GLU A 10 3.55 8.49 4.52
N ILE A 11 3.56 7.17 4.36
CA ILE A 11 4.61 6.46 3.60
C ILE A 11 4.64 6.93 2.15
N VAL A 12 3.50 6.97 1.48
CA VAL A 12 3.39 7.43 0.08
C VAL A 12 3.83 8.89 -0.06
N GLN A 13 3.39 9.77 0.84
CA GLN A 13 3.81 11.18 0.83
C GLN A 13 5.33 11.34 1.00
N ARG A 14 5.93 10.52 1.87
CA ARG A 14 7.37 10.56 2.10
C ARG A 14 8.15 10.03 0.90
N GLU A 15 7.67 8.95 0.28
CA GLU A 15 8.23 8.39 -0.94
C GLU A 15 8.22 9.43 -2.07
N ASP A 16 7.07 10.04 -2.34
CA ASP A 16 6.93 11.10 -3.34
C ASP A 16 7.88 12.27 -3.08
N PHE A 17 8.01 12.68 -1.81
CA PHE A 17 8.95 13.72 -1.43
C PHE A 17 10.39 13.32 -1.76
N LEU A 18 10.82 12.11 -1.38
CA LEU A 18 12.19 11.64 -1.60
C LEU A 18 12.52 11.47 -3.09
N ILE A 19 11.60 10.95 -3.89
CA ILE A 19 11.77 10.84 -5.35
C ILE A 19 12.01 12.23 -5.96
N ASN A 20 11.22 13.22 -5.55
CA ASN A 20 11.39 14.61 -5.99
C ASN A 20 12.74 15.20 -5.53
N GLN A 21 13.21 14.87 -4.32
CA GLN A 21 14.52 15.33 -3.85
C GLN A 21 15.67 14.69 -4.61
N CYS A 22 15.60 13.38 -4.90
CA CYS A 22 16.61 12.69 -5.69
C CYS A 22 16.73 13.29 -7.09
N GLN A 23 15.61 13.66 -7.74
CA GLN A 23 15.62 14.34 -9.04
C GLN A 23 16.26 15.72 -8.99
N LYS A 24 16.06 16.46 -7.90
CA LYS A 24 16.59 17.82 -7.71
C LYS A 24 18.01 17.85 -7.11
N ALA A 25 18.56 16.69 -6.76
CA ALA A 25 19.84 16.60 -6.06
C ALA A 25 21.01 17.19 -6.87
N GLU A 26 20.90 17.16 -8.21
CA GLU A 26 21.89 17.78 -9.10
C GLU A 26 21.94 19.30 -8.99
N GLU A 27 20.81 19.95 -8.70
CA GLU A 27 20.67 21.40 -8.58
C GLU A 27 20.91 21.91 -7.15
N LEU A 28 20.65 21.08 -6.14
CA LEU A 28 20.63 21.49 -4.72
C LEU A 28 21.98 21.34 -4.00
N LEU A 29 22.89 20.50 -4.51
CA LEU A 29 24.12 20.14 -3.80
C LEU A 29 25.36 20.41 -4.65
N ASP A 30 26.09 21.47 -4.31
CA ASP A 30 27.32 21.88 -5.01
C ASP A 30 28.49 20.91 -4.80
N ASP A 31 28.53 20.23 -3.65
CA ASP A 31 29.60 19.28 -3.31
C ASP A 31 29.23 17.87 -3.80
N PRO A 32 29.95 17.31 -4.80
CA PRO A 32 29.63 16.00 -5.37
C PRO A 32 29.74 14.86 -4.36
N LYS A 33 30.61 14.96 -3.35
CA LYS A 33 30.76 13.90 -2.34
C LYS A 33 29.59 13.89 -1.37
N LYS A 34 29.17 15.06 -0.91
CA LYS A 34 27.98 15.20 -0.04
C LYS A 34 26.70 14.84 -0.80
N ARG A 35 26.63 15.18 -2.09
CA ARG A 35 25.54 14.79 -2.98
C ARG A 35 25.38 13.28 -3.04
N GLN A 36 26.46 12.57 -3.32
CA GLN A 36 26.41 11.11 -3.42
C GLN A 36 25.99 10.48 -2.09
N GLN A 37 26.56 10.93 -0.98
CA GLN A 37 26.19 10.44 0.34
C GLN A 37 24.69 10.66 0.63
N GLN A 38 24.16 11.84 0.34
CA GLN A 38 22.75 12.16 0.57
C GLN A 38 21.81 11.31 -0.30
N LEU A 39 22.18 11.08 -1.57
CA LEU A 39 21.44 10.19 -2.47
C LEU A 39 21.44 8.75 -1.96
N ASP A 40 22.58 8.25 -1.49
CA ASP A 40 22.67 6.90 -0.94
C ASP A 40 21.77 6.74 0.29
N GLU A 41 21.75 7.73 1.18
CA GLU A 41 20.86 7.78 2.36
C GLU A 41 19.38 7.78 1.95
N TRP A 42 18.99 8.60 0.98
CA TRP A 42 17.60 8.63 0.48
C TRP A 42 17.20 7.34 -0.22
N HIS A 43 18.10 6.71 -0.98
CA HIS A 43 17.85 5.40 -1.57
C HIS A 43 17.70 4.29 -0.54
N ILE A 44 18.46 4.35 0.56
CA ILE A 44 18.24 3.45 1.71
C ILE A 44 16.87 3.69 2.33
N GLU A 45 16.50 4.96 2.54
CA GLU A 45 15.19 5.31 3.11
C GLU A 45 14.04 4.83 2.23
N LEU A 46 14.13 5.00 0.90
CA LEU A 46 13.12 4.51 -0.06
C LEU A 46 12.89 2.99 0.05
N ARG A 47 13.97 2.20 0.14
CA ARG A 47 13.84 0.74 0.34
C ARG A 47 13.18 0.39 1.66
N ASN A 48 13.47 1.14 2.72
CA ASN A 48 12.84 0.93 4.02
C ASN A 48 11.36 1.32 4.00
N LEU A 49 10.98 2.36 3.26
CA LEU A 49 9.60 2.79 3.07
C LEU A 49 8.80 1.74 2.29
N GLU A 50 9.36 1.16 1.23
CA GLU A 50 8.75 0.06 0.49
C GLU A 50 8.46 -1.14 1.40
N GLN A 51 9.45 -1.56 2.21
CA GLN A 51 9.25 -2.64 3.17
C GLN A 51 8.16 -2.30 4.20
N SER A 52 8.15 -1.05 4.68
CA SER A 52 7.16 -0.56 5.63
C SER A 52 5.74 -0.53 5.03
N TYR A 53 5.61 -0.14 3.77
CA TYR A 53 4.35 -0.13 3.03
C TYR A 53 3.72 -1.52 3.03
N TRP A 54 4.47 -2.54 2.56
CA TRP A 54 3.97 -3.91 2.48
C TRP A 54 3.65 -4.52 3.85
N ASN A 55 4.34 -4.10 4.91
CA ASN A 55 4.01 -4.52 6.27
C ASN A 55 2.67 -3.94 6.72
N VAL A 56 2.47 -2.63 6.56
CA VAL A 56 1.24 -1.94 6.97
C VAL A 56 0.05 -2.40 6.12
N GLU A 57 0.24 -2.58 4.82
CA GLU A 57 -0.80 -3.06 3.91
C GLU A 57 -1.28 -4.47 4.31
N ARG A 58 -0.36 -5.40 4.59
CA ARG A 58 -0.71 -6.73 5.10
C ARG A 58 -1.46 -6.69 6.44
N MET A 59 -1.08 -5.77 7.34
CA MET A 59 -1.81 -5.56 8.59
C MET A 59 -3.23 -5.03 8.36
N LEU A 60 -3.43 -4.15 7.37
CA LEU A 60 -4.75 -3.67 6.98
C LEU A 60 -5.61 -4.80 6.45
N TYR A 61 -5.08 -5.64 5.55
CA TYR A 61 -5.80 -6.82 5.06
C TYR A 61 -6.18 -7.77 6.21
N ALA A 62 -5.24 -8.09 7.09
CA ALA A 62 -5.50 -8.96 8.25
C ALA A 62 -6.59 -8.39 9.16
N ASN A 63 -6.54 -7.09 9.44
CA ASN A 63 -7.56 -6.42 10.26
C ASN A 63 -8.92 -6.30 9.55
N GLY A 64 -8.92 -6.15 8.22
CA GLY A 64 -10.14 -6.15 7.41
C GLY A 64 -10.89 -7.48 7.49
N LEU A 65 -10.18 -8.60 7.54
CA LEU A 65 -10.77 -9.94 7.71
C LEU A 65 -11.39 -10.14 9.10
N LEU A 66 -10.88 -9.46 10.13
CA LEU A 66 -11.42 -9.50 11.49
C LEU A 66 -12.59 -8.55 11.69
N CYS A 67 -12.81 -7.61 10.77
CA CYS A 67 -13.90 -6.67 10.86
C CYS A 67 -15.22 -7.40 10.55
N PRO A 68 -16.18 -7.46 11.50
CA PRO A 68 -17.46 -8.09 11.22
C PRO A 68 -18.13 -7.36 10.06
N VAL A 69 -18.75 -8.11 9.16
CA VAL A 69 -19.49 -7.55 8.04
C VAL A 69 -20.50 -6.56 8.60
N GLY A 70 -20.44 -5.30 8.13
CA GLY A 70 -21.39 -4.28 8.54
C GLY A 70 -22.84 -4.71 8.24
N PRO A 71 -23.85 -3.96 8.70
CA PRO A 71 -25.25 -4.28 8.45
C PRO A 71 -25.64 -4.06 6.96
N SER A 72 -24.95 -4.68 6.01
CA SER A 72 -25.25 -4.70 4.58
C SER A 72 -26.49 -5.52 4.25
N TRP A 73 -26.94 -6.37 5.17
CA TRP A 73 -28.15 -7.20 5.00
C TRP A 73 -29.48 -6.47 5.27
N ARG A 74 -29.46 -5.18 5.67
CA ARG A 74 -30.69 -4.37 5.83
C ARG A 74 -30.99 -3.44 4.65
N ALA A 75 -30.07 -3.30 3.70
CA ALA A 75 -30.31 -2.59 2.45
C ALA A 75 -30.29 -3.62 1.32
N GLY A 76 -31.43 -4.28 1.10
CA GLY A 76 -31.66 -4.95 -0.17
C GLY A 76 -31.37 -3.98 -1.33
N THR A 77 -30.74 -4.49 -2.38
CA THR A 77 -30.57 -3.84 -3.70
C THR A 77 -29.69 -2.59 -3.77
N LEU A 78 -28.38 -2.76 -4.00
CA LEU A 78 -27.66 -2.18 -5.15
C LEU A 78 -26.17 -2.60 -5.10
N PHE A 79 -25.60 -2.86 -6.27
CA PHE A 79 -24.24 -3.33 -6.58
C PHE A 79 -24.02 -4.87 -6.56
N PRO A 80 -24.07 -5.52 -7.73
CA PRO A 80 -23.54 -6.87 -7.88
C PRO A 80 -22.01 -6.77 -7.92
N ILE A 81 -21.36 -6.99 -6.78
CA ILE A 81 -19.98 -7.47 -6.82
C ILE A 81 -20.07 -8.88 -7.40
N LYS A 82 -19.61 -9.05 -8.64
CA LYS A 82 -19.38 -10.36 -9.26
C LYS A 82 -18.40 -11.15 -8.38
N LEU A 83 -18.92 -11.85 -7.38
CA LEU A 83 -18.26 -13.00 -6.79
C LEU A 83 -18.36 -14.11 -7.84
N LYS A 84 -17.29 -14.27 -8.63
CA LYS A 84 -17.07 -15.51 -9.39
C LYS A 84 -16.64 -16.58 -8.39
N THR A 85 -17.59 -17.09 -7.63
CA THR A 85 -17.45 -18.34 -6.89
C THR A 85 -17.97 -19.47 -7.76
N MET A 86 -17.04 -20.37 -8.10
CA MET A 86 -17.23 -21.82 -8.24
C MET A 86 -18.63 -22.30 -8.64
N TYR A 87 -18.81 -22.58 -9.93
CA TYR A 87 -19.57 -23.76 -10.35
C TYR A 87 -18.54 -24.91 -10.31
N GLU A 88 -18.63 -25.78 -9.32
CA GLU A 88 -19.43 -27.01 -9.40
C GLU A 88 -18.95 -27.84 -10.59
N GLY A 89 -17.95 -28.68 -10.32
CA GLY A 89 -17.70 -29.87 -11.11
C GLY A 89 -18.94 -30.74 -10.99
N GLU A 90 -19.76 -30.69 -12.04
CA GLU A 90 -20.69 -31.74 -12.39
C GLU A 90 -19.94 -33.07 -12.38
N ASP A 91 -20.36 -34.00 -11.52
CA ASP A 91 -20.29 -35.43 -11.78
C ASP A 91 -21.25 -36.14 -10.84
N ALA A 92 -22.53 -36.07 -11.19
CA ALA A 92 -23.55 -36.99 -10.71
C ALA A 92 -24.20 -37.67 -11.92
N VAL A 93 -23.78 -38.91 -12.14
CA VAL A 93 -24.58 -40.07 -12.57
C VAL A 93 -25.25 -40.03 -13.95
N VAL A 94 -24.76 -40.88 -14.86
CA VAL A 94 -25.59 -41.69 -15.77
C VAL A 94 -25.30 -43.15 -15.50
#